data_AF-L1JQC5-F1
#
_entry.id   AF-L1JQC5-F1
#
_cell.length_a   1.000
_cell.length_b   1.000
_cell.length_c   1.000
_cell.angle_alpha   90.00
_cell.angle_beta   90.00
_cell.angle_gamma   90.00
#
_symmetry.space_group_name_H-M   'P 1'
#
loop_
_entity.id
_entity.type
_entity.pdbx_description
1 polymer ?
#
loop_
_entity_poly.entity_id
_entity_poly.type
_entity_poly.pdbx_seq_one_letter_code
_entity_poly.pdbx_strand_id
1 'polypeptide(L)'
;MRSPPVSRNLVMKGNEVVIEPDYKAPAAGVPIGALGVLFAVQTGRVRFVLDDEAFELKVKGQSEQQLDDSGENIVVGGANRWKYPTWVNYDFFPSLEFPILVYFKENQTPQEKWGKGPGGFDNRNNGQIHFFPAICNTEQLNKVFIEKGLPSERYNPK
;
A
#
# COMPACT_ATOMS: atom_id res chain seq x y z
N MET A 1 -0.40 28.41 -18.09
CA MET A 1 0.22 27.29 -17.36
C MET A 1 -0.39 26.00 -17.86
N ARG A 2 0.38 25.14 -18.53
CA ARG A 2 -0.09 23.80 -18.92
C ARG A 2 0.07 22.89 -17.71
N SER A 3 -1.00 22.22 -17.31
CA SER A 3 -0.95 21.13 -16.33
C SER A 3 0.10 20.10 -16.79
N PRO A 4 0.92 19.55 -15.88
CA PRO A 4 1.90 18.55 -16.26
C PRO A 4 1.18 17.32 -16.85
N PRO A 5 1.81 16.62 -17.81
CA PRO A 5 1.20 15.45 -18.42
C PRO A 5 0.98 14.38 -17.36
N VAL A 6 -0.27 13.89 -17.25
CA VAL A 6 -0.64 12.73 -16.45
C VAL A 6 0.26 11.57 -16.90
N SER A 7 1.20 11.20 -16.04
CA SER A 7 2.20 10.15 -16.30
C SER A 7 1.49 8.83 -16.62
N ARG A 8 1.98 8.14 -17.65
CA ARG A 8 1.40 7.04 -18.43
C ARG A 8 0.86 5.77 -17.72
N ASN A 9 0.65 5.72 -16.40
CA ASN A 9 0.24 4.49 -15.70
C ASN A 9 -0.88 4.66 -14.64
N LEU A 10 -1.72 5.69 -14.74
CA LEU A 10 -2.94 5.79 -13.92
C LEU A 10 -4.11 5.12 -14.66
N VAL A 11 -4.49 3.92 -14.26
CA VAL A 11 -5.77 3.34 -14.69
C VAL A 11 -6.85 3.92 -13.77
N MET A 12 -7.48 4.99 -14.23
CA MET A 12 -8.69 5.53 -13.61
C MET A 12 -9.85 4.59 -13.94
N LYS A 13 -10.39 3.88 -12.94
CA LYS A 13 -11.66 3.14 -13.08
C LYS A 13 -12.74 3.95 -12.34
N GLY A 14 -13.36 4.89 -13.04
CA GLY A 14 -14.23 5.87 -12.40
C GLY A 14 -13.43 6.86 -11.54
N ASN A 15 -13.82 7.04 -10.27
CA ASN A 15 -13.10 7.89 -9.31
C ASN A 15 -11.96 7.16 -8.59
N GLU A 16 -11.76 5.87 -8.86
CA GLU A 16 -10.71 5.07 -8.22
C GLU A 16 -9.40 5.12 -9.02
N VAL A 17 -8.31 5.36 -8.31
CA VAL A 17 -6.93 5.15 -8.75
C VAL A 17 -6.51 3.73 -8.35
N VAL A 18 -6.31 2.86 -9.34
CA VAL A 18 -5.73 1.53 -9.11
C VAL A 18 -4.24 1.59 -9.40
N ILE A 19 -3.42 1.25 -8.40
CA ILE A 19 -1.97 1.12 -8.59
C ILE A 19 -1.72 -0.27 -9.17
N GLU A 20 -1.26 -0.29 -10.42
CA GLU A 20 -0.96 -1.54 -11.10
C GLU A 20 0.27 -2.24 -10.49
N PRO A 21 0.31 -3.58 -10.57
CA PRO A 21 1.51 -4.33 -10.23
C PRO A 21 2.68 -3.84 -11.07
N ASP A 22 3.83 -3.65 -10.44
CA ASP A 22 5.07 -3.36 -11.16
C ASP A 22 6.02 -4.53 -10.94
N TYR A 23 6.25 -5.28 -12.00
CA TYR A 23 7.16 -6.43 -12.01
C TYR A 23 8.61 -5.98 -12.22
N LYS A 24 9.01 -4.84 -11.66
CA LYS A 24 10.41 -4.55 -11.33
C LYS A 24 10.88 -5.56 -10.27
N ALA A 25 10.86 -6.84 -10.61
CA ALA A 25 11.54 -7.86 -9.85
C ALA A 25 13.00 -7.40 -9.79
N PRO A 26 13.60 -7.26 -8.60
CA PRO A 26 15.01 -6.97 -8.55
C PRO A 26 15.71 -8.12 -9.25
N ALA A 27 16.29 -7.85 -10.42
CA ALA A 27 17.18 -8.79 -11.10
C ALA A 27 18.36 -9.18 -10.19
N ALA A 28 18.59 -8.45 -9.10
CA ALA A 28 19.50 -8.77 -8.02
C ALA A 28 18.73 -9.19 -6.75
N GLY A 29 18.63 -10.50 -6.50
CA GLY A 29 18.46 -11.00 -5.12
C GLY A 29 17.05 -11.35 -4.65
N VAL A 30 16.15 -11.81 -5.53
CA VAL A 30 14.95 -12.54 -5.08
C VAL A 30 15.40 -13.64 -4.11
N PRO A 31 14.91 -13.72 -2.86
CA PRO A 31 15.11 -14.90 -2.05
C PRO A 31 14.44 -16.06 -2.77
N ILE A 32 15.24 -16.85 -3.49
CA ILE A 32 14.82 -18.02 -4.26
C ILE A 32 14.33 -19.05 -3.24
N GLY A 33 13.06 -18.98 -2.88
CA GLY A 33 12.45 -19.73 -1.79
C GLY A 33 10.99 -19.37 -1.57
N ALA A 34 10.37 -19.96 -0.55
CA ALA A 34 8.93 -19.83 -0.28
C ALA A 34 8.44 -18.38 -0.15
N LEU A 35 9.29 -17.47 0.38
CA LEU A 35 8.95 -16.06 0.52
C LEU A 35 8.86 -15.32 -0.83
N GLY A 36 9.76 -15.62 -1.77
CA GLY A 36 9.69 -15.07 -3.13
C GLY A 36 8.46 -15.57 -3.89
N VAL A 37 8.10 -16.85 -3.72
CA VAL A 37 6.87 -17.43 -4.28
C VAL A 37 5.62 -16.79 -3.65
N LEU A 38 5.61 -16.62 -2.33
CA LEU A 38 4.53 -15.95 -1.61
C LEU A 38 4.31 -14.54 -2.16
N PHE A 39 5.39 -13.74 -2.28
CA PHE A 39 5.28 -12.40 -2.83
C PHE A 39 4.80 -12.39 -4.27
N ALA A 40 5.29 -13.29 -5.13
CA ALA A 40 4.81 -13.42 -6.51
C ALA A 40 3.30 -13.73 -6.59
N VAL A 41 2.80 -14.63 -5.74
CA VAL A 41 1.36 -14.93 -5.64
C VAL A 41 0.57 -13.69 -5.18
N GLN A 42 1.09 -12.96 -4.19
CA GLN A 42 0.45 -11.74 -3.71
C GLN A 42 0.46 -10.62 -4.77
N THR A 43 1.53 -10.48 -5.56
CA THR A 43 1.62 -9.54 -6.70
C THR A 43 0.51 -9.77 -7.72
N GLY A 44 0.22 -11.04 -8.01
CA GLY A 44 -0.85 -11.39 -8.95
C GLY A 44 -2.26 -11.07 -8.43
N ARG A 45 -2.44 -11.01 -7.11
CA ARG A 45 -3.76 -10.98 -6.47
C ARG A 45 -4.15 -9.63 -5.90
N VAL A 46 -3.26 -8.94 -5.20
CA VAL A 46 -3.60 -7.73 -4.45
C VAL A 46 -3.48 -6.49 -5.34
N ARG A 47 -4.38 -5.52 -5.16
CA ARG A 47 -4.32 -4.19 -5.74
C ARG A 47 -4.47 -3.14 -4.66
N PHE A 48 -3.63 -2.11 -4.75
CA PHE A 48 -3.80 -0.89 -3.98
C PHE A 48 -4.77 0.02 -4.71
N VAL A 49 -5.87 0.36 -4.06
CA VAL A 49 -6.94 1.16 -4.64
C VAL A 49 -7.13 2.39 -3.76
N LEU A 50 -7.13 3.56 -4.37
CA LEU A 50 -7.36 4.83 -3.70
C LEU A 50 -8.54 5.52 -4.36
N ASP A 51 -9.49 6.01 -3.57
CA ASP A 51 -10.65 6.75 -4.07
C ASP A 51 -10.68 8.18 -3.51
N ASP A 52 -11.87 8.74 -3.33
CA ASP A 52 -12.03 10.09 -2.80
C ASP A 52 -11.84 10.13 -1.28
N GLU A 53 -11.96 9.00 -0.57
CA GLU A 53 -12.03 8.97 0.89
C GLU A 53 -10.96 8.10 1.58
N ALA A 54 -10.49 7.04 0.92
CA ALA A 54 -9.67 6.04 1.57
C ALA A 54 -8.66 5.35 0.65
N PHE A 55 -7.73 4.64 1.28
CA PHE A 55 -6.89 3.62 0.67
C PHE A 55 -7.40 2.25 1.06
N GLU A 56 -7.48 1.35 0.09
CA GLU A 56 -8.05 0.02 0.25
C GLU A 56 -7.18 -1.04 -0.44
N LEU A 57 -7.14 -2.22 0.17
CA LEU A 57 -6.68 -3.43 -0.52
C LEU A 57 -7.88 -4.12 -1.16
N LYS A 58 -7.83 -4.27 -2.48
CA LYS A 58 -8.74 -5.14 -3.23
C LYS A 58 -7.98 -6.32 -3.80
N VAL A 59 -8.69 -7.37 -4.18
CA VAL A 59 -8.12 -8.54 -4.85
C VAL A 59 -8.65 -8.67 -6.28
N LYS A 60 -7.86 -9.26 -7.17
CA LYS A 60 -8.29 -9.60 -8.53
C LYS A 60 -9.49 -10.56 -8.45
N GLY A 61 -10.61 -10.14 -9.04
CA GLY A 61 -11.82 -10.93 -9.14
C GLY A 61 -11.79 -11.94 -10.29
N GLN A 62 -12.97 -12.39 -10.73
CA GLN A 62 -13.09 -13.42 -11.77
C GLN A 62 -12.57 -13.01 -13.15
N SER A 63 -12.48 -11.70 -13.43
CA SER A 63 -11.86 -11.14 -14.64
C SER A 63 -10.74 -10.18 -14.27
N GLU A 64 -9.80 -9.94 -15.18
CA GLU A 64 -8.68 -9.02 -14.90
C GLU A 64 -9.12 -7.58 -14.67
N GLN A 65 -10.30 -7.24 -15.16
CA GLN A 65 -10.89 -5.91 -15.04
C GLN A 65 -11.73 -5.76 -13.77
N GLN A 66 -12.08 -6.84 -13.08
CA GLN A 66 -12.89 -6.81 -11.85
C GLN A 66 -12.00 -6.90 -10.61
N LEU A 67 -12.25 -6.03 -9.64
CA LEU A 67 -11.63 -6.06 -8.32
C LEU A 67 -12.71 -6.39 -7.29
N ASP A 68 -12.46 -7.43 -6.49
CA ASP A 68 -13.33 -7.87 -5.41
C ASP A 68 -12.75 -7.43 -4.05
N ASP A 69 -13.57 -7.46 -3.01
CA ASP A 69 -13.16 -7.17 -1.63
C ASP A 69 -12.06 -8.14 -1.16
N SER A 70 -11.05 -7.64 -0.46
CA SER A 70 -9.93 -8.46 0.03
C SER A 70 -10.29 -9.36 1.22
N GLY A 71 -11.52 -9.27 1.70
CA GLY A 71 -12.03 -9.93 2.88
C GLY A 71 -11.70 -9.17 4.17
N GLU A 72 -12.07 -9.80 5.27
CA GLU A 72 -11.79 -9.28 6.61
C GLU A 72 -10.28 -9.33 6.92
N ASN A 73 -9.77 -8.28 7.56
CA ASN A 73 -8.42 -8.24 8.07
C ASN A 73 -8.24 -9.29 9.17
N ILE A 74 -7.46 -10.34 8.88
CA ILE A 74 -7.26 -11.47 9.78
C ILE A 74 -6.55 -11.13 11.11
N VAL A 75 -5.88 -9.96 11.18
CA VAL A 75 -5.08 -9.56 12.35
C VAL A 75 -5.90 -8.70 13.29
N VAL A 76 -6.60 -7.71 12.76
CA VAL A 76 -7.31 -6.69 13.56
C VAL A 76 -8.83 -6.68 13.34
N GLY A 77 -9.35 -7.48 12.42
CA GLY A 77 -10.76 -7.50 12.03
C GLY A 77 -11.17 -6.29 11.18
N GLY A 78 -12.35 -6.35 10.58
CA GLY A 78 -12.87 -5.29 9.68
C GLY A 78 -12.25 -5.28 8.29
N ALA A 79 -12.68 -4.35 7.43
CA ALA A 79 -12.20 -4.26 6.05
C ALA A 79 -10.77 -3.72 5.95
N ASN A 80 -10.00 -4.14 4.94
CA ASN A 80 -8.70 -3.56 4.61
C ASN A 80 -8.86 -2.20 3.89
N ARG A 81 -9.50 -1.25 4.56
CA ARG A 81 -9.83 0.09 4.06
C ARG A 81 -9.59 1.14 5.14
N TRP A 82 -8.74 2.12 4.84
CA TRP A 82 -8.27 3.13 5.78
C TRP A 82 -8.47 4.54 5.25
N LYS A 83 -9.28 5.34 5.95
CA LYS A 83 -9.64 6.70 5.54
C LYS A 83 -8.45 7.65 5.66
N TYR A 84 -8.36 8.62 4.76
CA TYR A 84 -7.25 9.58 4.75
C TYR A 84 -7.04 10.35 6.07
N PRO A 85 -8.07 10.73 6.84
CA PRO A 85 -7.85 11.42 8.11
C PRO A 85 -7.21 10.56 9.20
N THR A 86 -7.20 9.23 9.06
CA THR A 86 -6.66 8.31 10.07
C THR A 86 -5.19 7.97 9.84
N TRP A 87 -4.63 8.49 8.76
CA TRP A 87 -3.29 8.24 8.31
C TRP A 87 -2.24 8.89 9.22
N VAL A 88 -1.23 8.11 9.61
CA VAL A 88 -0.16 8.56 10.52
C VAL A 88 1.13 8.82 9.76
N ASN A 89 1.71 7.80 9.13
CA ASN A 89 2.91 7.92 8.31
C ASN A 89 3.11 6.70 7.40
N TYR A 90 4.06 6.81 6.48
CA TYR A 90 4.48 5.71 5.61
C TYR A 90 5.96 5.75 5.29
N ASP A 91 6.45 4.61 4.81
CA ASP A 91 7.80 4.51 4.30
C ASP A 91 7.98 3.32 3.33
N PHE A 92 9.09 3.32 2.59
CA PHE A 92 9.49 2.23 1.70
C PHE A 92 10.82 1.65 2.16
N PHE A 93 10.86 0.33 2.37
CA PHE A 93 12.05 -0.37 2.85
C PHE A 93 12.63 -1.29 1.77
N PRO A 94 13.96 -1.29 1.54
CA PRO A 94 14.96 -0.40 2.15
C PRO A 94 14.88 1.07 1.65
N SER A 95 14.46 1.31 0.42
CA SER A 95 14.29 2.65 -0.17
C SER A 95 13.20 2.65 -1.24
N LEU A 96 12.79 3.83 -1.70
CA LEU A 96 11.85 3.97 -2.83
C LEU A 96 12.43 3.47 -4.17
N GLU A 97 13.76 3.55 -4.35
CA GLU A 97 14.44 3.09 -5.58
C GLU A 97 14.49 1.56 -5.68
N PHE A 98 14.65 0.88 -4.54
CA PHE A 98 14.65 -0.58 -4.43
C PHE A 98 13.73 -1.07 -3.31
N PRO A 99 12.41 -0.89 -3.43
CA PRO A 99 11.49 -1.20 -2.35
C PRO A 99 11.17 -2.70 -2.34
N ILE A 100 11.20 -3.29 -1.15
CA ILE A 100 10.76 -4.65 -0.85
C ILE A 100 9.45 -4.60 -0.05
N LEU A 101 9.32 -3.64 0.87
CA LEU A 101 8.14 -3.46 1.71
C LEU A 101 7.65 -2.02 1.67
N VAL A 102 6.34 -1.87 1.70
CA VAL A 102 5.63 -0.64 2.04
C VAL A 102 5.24 -0.74 3.50
N TYR A 103 5.73 0.20 4.30
CA TYR A 103 5.27 0.44 5.67
C TYR A 103 4.18 1.50 5.62
N PHE A 104 3.06 1.22 6.28
CA PHE A 104 1.92 2.13 6.37
C PHE A 104 1.38 2.11 7.80
N LYS A 105 1.11 3.28 8.37
CA LYS A 105 0.58 3.40 9.73
C LYS A 105 -0.65 4.30 9.77
N GLU A 106 -1.58 3.92 10.62
CA GLU A 106 -2.90 4.52 10.72
C GLU A 106 -3.47 4.41 12.15
N ASN A 107 -4.49 5.20 12.51
CA ASN A 107 -5.09 5.23 13.85
C ASN A 107 -6.61 4.97 13.88
N GLN A 108 -7.21 4.48 12.79
CA GLN A 108 -8.59 4.00 12.69
C GLN A 108 -8.78 2.70 13.46
N THR A 109 -7.79 1.80 13.43
CA THR A 109 -7.83 0.55 14.21
C THR A 109 -7.97 0.89 15.70
N PRO A 110 -8.82 0.20 16.47
CA PRO A 110 -8.94 0.42 17.91
C PRO A 110 -7.59 0.26 18.64
N GLN A 111 -7.34 1.14 19.62
CA GLN A 111 -6.05 1.25 20.31
C GLN A 111 -5.61 -0.05 20.98
N GLU A 112 -6.55 -0.83 21.53
CA GLU A 112 -6.30 -2.14 22.13
C GLU A 112 -5.76 -3.18 21.14
N LYS A 113 -5.89 -2.92 19.83
CA LYS A 113 -5.38 -3.76 18.74
C LYS A 113 -4.05 -3.29 18.18
N TRP A 114 -3.59 -2.07 18.49
CA TRP A 114 -2.32 -1.51 17.95
C TRP A 114 -1.09 -2.36 18.25
N GLY A 115 -1.12 -3.20 19.27
CA GLY A 115 -0.04 -4.15 19.59
C GLY A 115 -0.16 -5.52 18.92
N LYS A 116 -1.19 -5.76 18.10
CA LYS A 116 -1.44 -7.08 17.46
C LYS A 116 -0.68 -7.20 16.14
N GLY A 117 -0.20 -8.40 15.87
CA GLY A 117 0.57 -8.73 14.66
C GLY A 117 1.76 -7.78 14.47
N PRO A 118 1.88 -7.10 13.32
CA PRO A 118 3.01 -6.19 13.06
C PRO A 118 3.01 -4.93 13.94
N GLY A 119 1.91 -4.65 14.63
CA GLY A 119 1.78 -3.48 15.50
C GLY A 119 2.77 -3.47 16.68
N GLY A 120 3.20 -4.65 17.15
CA GLY A 120 4.23 -4.76 18.19
C GLY A 120 5.65 -4.35 17.75
N PHE A 121 5.89 -4.12 16.45
CA PHE A 121 7.22 -3.76 15.95
C PHE A 121 7.52 -2.26 16.00
N ASP A 122 6.52 -1.38 16.10
CA ASP A 122 6.77 0.04 16.26
C ASP A 122 5.66 0.77 17.05
N ASN A 123 6.01 1.14 18.28
CA ASN A 123 5.11 1.82 19.21
C ASN A 123 5.20 3.35 19.15
N ARG A 124 5.95 3.92 18.19
CA ARG A 124 6.08 5.38 18.04
C ARG A 124 4.85 5.94 17.32
N ASN A 125 4.55 7.22 17.48
CA ASN A 125 3.52 7.93 16.71
C ASN A 125 2.09 7.35 16.79
N ASN A 126 1.74 6.50 17.78
CA ASN A 126 0.39 6.00 18.07
C ASN A 126 -0.42 5.52 16.84
N GLY A 127 -0.50 4.21 16.63
CA GLY A 127 -1.32 3.64 15.55
C GLY A 127 -1.03 2.17 15.28
N GLN A 128 -1.81 1.57 14.40
CA GLN A 128 -1.59 0.24 13.86
C GLN A 128 -0.69 0.31 12.63
N ILE A 129 0.28 -0.61 12.57
CA ILE A 129 1.18 -0.73 11.42
C ILE A 129 0.67 -1.82 10.49
N HIS A 130 0.89 -1.60 9.20
CA HIS A 130 0.67 -2.55 8.13
C HIS A 130 1.94 -2.63 7.27
N PHE A 131 2.33 -3.86 6.94
CA PHE A 131 3.38 -4.11 5.96
C PHE A 131 2.77 -4.76 4.73
N PHE A 132 3.02 -4.16 3.58
CA PHE A 132 2.65 -4.74 2.30
C PHE A 132 3.92 -5.02 1.50
N PRO A 133 4.00 -6.14 0.76
CA PRO A 133 5.03 -6.30 -0.25
C PRO A 133 5.00 -5.11 -1.22
N ALA A 134 6.16 -4.60 -1.64
CA ALA A 134 6.29 -3.51 -2.61
C ALA A 134 6.11 -4.01 -4.05
N ILE A 135 4.99 -4.67 -4.30
CA ILE A 135 4.68 -5.44 -5.52
C ILE A 135 3.93 -4.61 -6.58
N CYS A 136 3.96 -3.29 -6.45
CA CYS A 136 3.22 -2.33 -7.25
C CYS A 136 4.14 -1.23 -7.77
N ASN A 137 3.63 -0.35 -8.62
CA ASN A 137 4.35 0.87 -8.98
C ASN A 137 4.49 1.78 -7.74
N THR A 138 5.60 1.65 -7.01
CA THR A 138 5.87 2.36 -5.76
C THR A 138 6.12 3.84 -5.95
N GLU A 139 6.68 4.26 -7.09
CA GLU A 139 6.82 5.68 -7.43
C GLU A 139 5.45 6.34 -7.54
N GLN A 140 4.50 5.66 -8.20
CA GLN A 140 3.13 6.12 -8.31
C GLN A 140 2.40 6.10 -6.97
N LEU A 141 2.54 5.02 -6.19
CA LEU A 141 1.98 4.95 -4.85
C LEU A 141 2.51 6.09 -3.96
N ASN A 142 3.83 6.34 -3.99
CA ASN A 142 4.46 7.43 -3.25
C ASN A 142 3.86 8.79 -3.65
N LYS A 143 3.71 9.04 -4.95
CA LYS A 143 3.12 10.28 -5.45
C LYS A 143 1.70 10.47 -4.90
N VAL A 144 0.86 9.43 -4.93
CA VAL A 144 -0.51 9.52 -4.41
C VAL A 144 -0.52 9.74 -2.89
N PHE A 145 0.35 9.06 -2.14
CA PHE A 145 0.48 9.29 -0.70
C PHE A 145 0.85 10.73 -0.37
N ILE A 146 1.79 11.33 -1.11
CA ILE A 146 2.14 12.75 -0.96
C ILE A 146 0.96 13.65 -1.31
N GLU A 147 0.28 13.42 -2.45
CA GLU A 147 -0.86 14.22 -2.90
C GLU A 147 -2.04 14.19 -1.91
N LYS A 148 -2.26 13.05 -1.25
CA LYS A 148 -3.30 12.88 -0.22
C LYS A 148 -2.84 13.32 1.18
N GLY A 149 -1.62 13.85 1.32
CA GLY A 149 -1.11 14.44 2.56
C GLY A 149 -0.60 13.43 3.60
N LEU A 150 -0.30 12.19 3.20
CA LEU A 150 0.31 11.20 4.09
C LEU A 150 1.74 11.63 4.44
N PRO A 151 2.10 11.74 5.73
CA PRO A 151 3.43 12.19 6.14
C PRO A 151 4.50 11.11 5.92
N SER A 152 5.69 11.50 5.47
CA SER A 152 6.87 10.63 5.48
C SER A 152 8.11 11.41 5.87
N GLU A 153 8.89 10.87 6.82
CA GLU A 153 10.17 11.46 7.23
C GLU A 153 11.16 11.59 6.05
N ARG A 154 11.06 10.70 5.04
CA ARG A 154 11.98 10.66 3.90
C ARG A 154 11.45 11.32 2.64
N TYR A 155 10.15 11.22 2.36
CA TYR A 155 9.62 11.57 1.04
C TYR A 155 8.69 12.80 1.04
N ASN A 156 8.18 13.21 2.21
CA ASN A 156 7.42 14.44 2.39
C ASN A 156 7.44 14.86 3.88
N PRO A 157 8.59 15.37 4.37
CA PRO A 157 8.73 15.76 5.76
C PRO A 157 7.77 16.92 6.06
N LYS A 158 7.03 16.79 7.18
CA LYS A 158 6.17 17.86 7.70
C LYS A 158 6.97 18.99 8.32
#